data_AF-A0A4Q0AXU4-F1
#
_entry.id   AF-A0A4Q0AXU4-F1
#
_cell.length_a   1.000
_cell.length_b   1.000
_cell.length_c   1.000
_cell.angle_alpha   90.00
_cell.angle_beta   90.00
_cell.angle_gamma   90.00
#
_symmetry.space_group_name_H-M   'P 1'
#
loop_
_entity.id
_entity.type
_entity.pdbx_description
1 polymer ?
#
loop_
_entity_poly.entity_id
_entity_poly.type
_entity_poly.pdbx_seq_one_letter_code
_entity_poly.pdbx_strand_id
1 'polypeptide(L)'
;MHNIKTNFDKIVEVLKDILGEAVNEKGNFKRRGVVPRFSDIEVMALSFTAECLSIDSEHYLFSKLTSEYAVEFENIIGRRQYNDRRKFLFEKTE
;
A
#
# COMPACT_ATOMS: atom_id res chain seq x y z
N MET A 1 13.02 -8.32 13.80
CA MET A 1 12.37 -9.00 12.65
C MET A 1 12.07 -7.94 11.60
N HIS A 2 12.90 -7.80 10.56
CA HIS A 2 12.75 -6.78 9.52
C HIS A 2 12.32 -7.43 8.20
N ASN A 3 11.12 -8.00 8.16
CA ASN A 3 10.52 -8.49 6.92
C ASN A 3 9.45 -7.49 6.47
N ILE A 4 9.59 -6.98 5.23
CA ILE A 4 8.67 -6.02 4.62
C ILE A 4 7.24 -6.56 4.63
N LYS A 5 7.04 -7.82 4.25
CA LYS A 5 5.72 -8.47 4.19
C LYS A 5 5.06 -8.56 5.56
N THR A 6 5.79 -8.98 6.58
CA THR A 6 5.23 -9.11 7.94
C THR A 6 4.77 -7.76 8.51
N ASN A 7 5.54 -6.69 8.28
CA ASN A 7 5.14 -5.36 8.71
C ASN A 7 3.95 -4.84 7.91
N PHE A 8 3.97 -5.05 6.59
CA PHE A 8 2.88 -4.72 5.70
C PHE A 8 1.56 -5.36 6.14
N ASP A 9 1.56 -6.66 6.42
CA ASP A 9 0.35 -7.39 6.82
C ASP A 9 -0.25 -6.86 8.12
N LYS A 10 0.59 -6.61 9.13
CA LYS A 10 0.16 -6.01 10.40
C LYS A 10 -0.44 -4.62 10.19
N ILE A 11 0.18 -3.80 9.34
CA ILE A 11 -0.32 -2.46 9.06
C ILE A 11 -1.66 -2.54 8.29
N VAL A 12 -1.80 -3.49 7.35
CA VAL A 12 -3.08 -3.71 6.65
C VAL A 12 -4.19 -4.06 7.63
N GLU A 13 -3.94 -4.94 8.61
CA GLU A 13 -4.91 -5.29 9.65
C GLU A 13 -5.33 -4.04 10.45
N VAL A 14 -4.38 -3.26 10.94
CA VAL A 14 -4.66 -2.03 11.68
C VAL A 14 -5.45 -1.02 10.84
N LEU A 15 -5.09 -0.84 9.56
CA LEU A 15 -5.81 0.08 8.68
C LEU A 15 -7.23 -0.38 8.36
N LYS A 16 -7.48 -1.69 8.28
CA LYS A 16 -8.84 -2.23 8.12
C LYS A 16 -9.70 -1.93 9.34
N ASP A 17 -9.14 -2.03 10.55
CA ASP A 17 -9.87 -1.72 11.78
C ASP A 17 -10.19 -0.21 11.88
N ILE A 18 -9.26 0.65 11.44
CA ILE A 18 -9.45 2.12 11.48
C ILE A 18 -10.40 2.60 10.39
N LEU A 19 -10.28 2.07 9.16
CA LEU A 19 -10.96 2.59 7.97
C LEU A 19 -12.14 1.74 7.52
N GLY A 20 -12.48 0.67 8.24
CA GLY A 20 -13.43 -0.35 7.80
C GLY A 20 -14.78 0.19 7.32
N GLU A 21 -15.32 1.23 7.97
CA GLU A 21 -16.57 1.86 7.55
C GLU A 21 -16.43 2.85 6.37
N ALA A 22 -15.22 3.38 6.15
CA ALA A 22 -14.93 4.37 5.12
C ALA A 22 -14.57 3.74 3.76
N VAL A 23 -14.12 2.48 3.77
CA VAL A 23 -13.73 1.70 2.60
C VAL A 23 -14.76 0.63 2.25
N ASN A 24 -14.75 0.15 1.02
CA ASN A 24 -15.56 -1.00 0.62
C ASN A 24 -14.95 -2.34 1.07
N GLU A 25 -15.67 -3.44 0.84
CA GLU A 25 -15.22 -4.82 1.14
C GLU A 25 -13.84 -5.17 0.53
N LYS A 26 -13.43 -4.46 -0.53
CA LYS A 26 -12.14 -4.65 -1.21
C LYS A 26 -11.07 -3.67 -0.74
N GLY A 27 -11.29 -2.93 0.35
CA GLY A 27 -10.31 -1.99 0.92
C GLY A 27 -10.07 -0.74 0.09
N ASN A 28 -11.06 -0.30 -0.71
CA ASN A 28 -10.95 0.91 -1.53
C ASN A 28 -11.96 1.97 -1.10
N PHE A 29 -11.57 3.24 -1.19
CA PHE A 29 -12.50 4.35 -1.04
C PHE A 29 -13.48 4.38 -2.22
N LYS A 30 -14.66 4.98 -2.00
CA LYS A 30 -15.67 5.13 -3.04
C LYS A 30 -15.08 5.91 -4.22
N ARG A 31 -14.97 5.24 -5.37
CA ARG A 31 -14.41 5.78 -6.61
C ARG A 31 -15.24 5.36 -7.81
N ARG A 32 -15.16 6.13 -8.89
CA ARG A 32 -15.75 5.75 -10.18
C ARG A 32 -14.77 4.88 -10.96
N GLY A 33 -15.28 3.92 -11.72
CA GLY A 33 -14.47 3.07 -12.61
C GLY A 33 -14.11 1.70 -12.04
N VAL A 34 -13.11 1.07 -12.65
CA VAL A 34 -12.69 -0.31 -12.35
C VAL A 34 -12.06 -0.40 -10.95
N VAL A 35 -12.31 -1.50 -10.23
CA VAL A 35 -11.66 -1.78 -8.94
C VAL A 35 -10.18 -2.11 -9.16
N PRO A 36 -9.24 -1.53 -8.41
CA PRO A 36 -7.82 -1.74 -8.65
C PRO A 36 -7.39 -3.12 -8.14
N ARG A 37 -6.30 -3.64 -8.69
CA ARG A 37 -5.71 -4.91 -8.24
C ARG A 37 -5.10 -4.81 -6.84
N PHE A 38 -4.46 -3.67 -6.56
CA PHE A 38 -3.92 -3.31 -5.25
C PHE A 38 -4.85 -2.28 -4.63
N SER A 39 -5.38 -2.53 -3.45
CA SER A 39 -6.40 -1.69 -2.79
C SER A 39 -5.82 -0.37 -2.26
N ASP A 40 -6.69 0.58 -1.90
CA ASP A 40 -6.25 1.85 -1.31
C ASP A 40 -5.63 1.64 0.09
N ILE A 41 -6.19 0.70 0.87
CA ILE A 41 -5.58 0.25 2.14
C ILE A 41 -4.18 -0.29 1.90
N GLU A 42 -3.98 -1.14 0.90
CA GLU A 42 -2.66 -1.70 0.60
C GLU A 42 -1.66 -0.62 0.13
N VAL A 43 -2.11 0.39 -0.64
CA VAL A 43 -1.27 1.55 -0.99
C VAL A 43 -0.81 2.29 0.28
N MET A 44 -1.74 2.58 1.19
CA MET A 44 -1.41 3.24 2.46
C MET A 44 -0.49 2.39 3.33
N ALA A 45 -0.80 1.09 3.46
CA ALA A 45 -0.01 0.17 4.26
C ALA A 45 1.42 0.06 3.75
N LEU A 46 1.63 0.04 2.42
CA LEU A 46 2.95 0.01 1.84
C LEU A 46 3.73 1.31 2.11
N SER A 47 3.07 2.47 2.10
CA SER A 47 3.68 3.75 2.46
C SER A 47 4.15 3.76 3.92
N PHE A 48 3.27 3.38 4.85
CA PHE A 48 3.63 3.31 6.27
C PHE A 48 4.70 2.24 6.54
N THR A 49 4.66 1.11 5.82
CA THR A 49 5.71 0.08 5.93
C THR A 49 7.07 0.65 5.52
N ALA A 50 7.13 1.45 4.45
CA ALA A 50 8.35 2.10 4.01
C ALA A 50 8.86 3.09 5.06
N GLU A 51 7.97 3.91 5.65
CA GLU A 51 8.30 4.84 6.73
C GLU A 51 8.80 4.12 7.99
N CYS A 52 8.11 3.06 8.44
CA CYS A 52 8.52 2.25 9.60
C CYS A 52 9.87 1.55 9.40
N LEU A 53 10.23 1.25 8.15
CA LEU A 53 11.52 0.66 7.79
C LEU A 53 12.57 1.69 7.41
N SER A 54 12.25 2.99 7.50
CA SER A 54 13.11 4.11 7.10
C SER A 54 13.64 3.96 5.66
N ILE A 55 12.75 3.54 4.75
CA ILE A 55 13.03 3.44 3.31
C ILE A 55 12.47 4.68 2.62
N ASP A 56 13.33 5.65 2.35
CA ASP A 56 12.93 6.91 1.73
C ASP A 56 12.80 6.83 0.19
N SER A 57 13.46 5.85 -0.42
CA SER A 57 13.47 5.70 -1.88
C SER A 57 12.41 4.71 -2.36
N GLU A 58 11.39 5.20 -3.07
CA GLU A 58 10.41 4.29 -3.69
C GLU A 58 11.05 3.43 -4.77
N HIS A 59 12.11 3.91 -5.44
CA HIS A 59 12.83 3.09 -6.41
C HIS A 59 13.47 1.87 -5.73
N TYR A 60 14.14 2.08 -4.60
CA TYR A 60 14.72 0.99 -3.81
C TYR A 60 13.66 0.04 -3.25
N LEU A 61 12.57 0.59 -2.70
CA LEU A 61 11.45 -0.19 -2.19
C LEU A 61 10.88 -1.11 -3.28
N PHE A 62 10.57 -0.56 -4.45
CA PHE A 62 10.02 -1.35 -5.55
C PHE A 62 11.01 -2.37 -6.10
N SER A 63 12.31 -2.04 -6.14
CA SER A 63 13.35 -3.00 -6.50
C SER A 63 13.27 -4.23 -5.60
N LYS A 64 13.25 -4.05 -4.27
CA LYS A 64 13.10 -5.14 -3.30
C LYS A 64 11.81 -5.92 -3.45
N LEU A 65 10.68 -5.22 -3.62
CA LEU A 65 9.38 -5.88 -3.75
C LEU A 65 9.33 -6.78 -5.00
N THR A 66 9.97 -6.36 -6.09
CA THR A 66 10.02 -7.15 -7.34
C THR A 66 11.11 -8.20 -7.39
N SER A 67 12.15 -8.14 -6.53
CA SER A 67 13.25 -9.10 -6.51
C SER A 67 13.13 -10.09 -5.36
N GLU A 68 13.15 -9.60 -4.12
CA GLU A 68 13.20 -10.40 -2.89
C GLU A 68 11.80 -10.89 -2.48
N TYR A 69 10.76 -10.08 -2.72
CA TYR A 69 9.39 -10.34 -2.24
C TYR A 69 8.37 -10.57 -3.38
N ALA A 70 8.84 -10.98 -4.56
CA ALA A 70 7.99 -11.05 -5.76
C ALA A 70 6.77 -11.97 -5.59
N VAL A 71 6.94 -13.09 -4.88
CA VAL A 71 5.88 -14.07 -4.59
C VAL A 71 4.90 -13.53 -3.53
N GLU A 72 5.38 -12.74 -2.57
CA GLU A 72 4.54 -12.19 -1.50
C GLU A 72 3.75 -10.96 -1.97
N PHE A 73 4.22 -10.29 -3.03
CA PHE A 73 3.62 -9.10 -3.63
C PHE A 73 3.25 -9.30 -5.11
N GLU A 74 2.70 -10.47 -5.47
CA GLU A 74 2.29 -10.80 -6.85
C GLU A 74 1.31 -9.78 -7.47
N ASN A 75 0.47 -9.15 -6.64
CA ASN A 75 -0.56 -8.20 -7.08
C ASN A 75 -0.08 -6.73 -7.09
N ILE A 76 1.22 -6.49 -6.88
CA ILE A 76 1.73 -5.12 -6.80
C ILE A 76 1.56 -4.36 -8.11
N ILE A 77 1.14 -3.11 -8.00
CA ILE A 77 1.02 -2.18 -9.12
C ILE A 77 2.39 -1.59 -9.50
N GLY A 78 2.51 -0.97 -10.67
CA GLY A 78 3.76 -0.30 -11.04
C GLY A 78 4.06 0.90 -10.13
N ARG A 79 5.35 1.20 -9.90
CA ARG A 79 5.81 2.33 -9.06
C ARG A 79 5.12 3.65 -9.38
N ARG A 80 4.92 3.96 -10.67
CA ARG A 80 4.20 5.17 -11.10
C ARG A 80 2.75 5.17 -10.59
N GLN A 81 2.02 4.08 -10.80
CA GLN A 81 0.64 3.95 -10.34
C GLN A 81 0.54 4.03 -8.82
N TYR A 82 1.51 3.45 -8.11
CA TYR A 82 1.62 3.58 -6.66
C TYR A 82 1.81 5.04 -6.24
N ASN A 83 2.78 5.75 -6.83
CA ASN A 83 3.05 7.14 -6.49
C ASN A 83 1.85 8.05 -6.77
N ASP A 84 1.21 7.91 -7.93
CA ASP A 84 0.04 8.70 -8.32
C ASP A 84 -1.13 8.46 -7.33
N ARG A 85 -1.36 7.21 -6.93
CA ARG A 85 -2.42 6.86 -5.98
C ARG A 85 -2.10 7.29 -4.56
N ARG A 86 -0.86 7.09 -4.12
CA ARG A 86 -0.38 7.55 -2.81
C ARG A 86 -0.62 9.05 -2.69
N LYS A 87 -0.18 9.84 -3.67
CA LYS A 87 -0.41 11.29 -3.68
C LYS A 87 -1.88 11.65 -3.48
N PHE A 88 -2.79 11.03 -4.24
CA PHE A 88 -4.23 11.26 -4.11
C PHE A 88 -4.81 10.90 -2.73
N LEU A 89 -4.31 9.83 -2.10
CA LEU A 89 -4.80 9.38 -0.80
C LEU A 89 -4.33 10.30 0.34
N PHE A 90 -3.09 10.80 0.27
CA PHE A 90 -2.51 11.66 1.31
C PHE A 90 -2.80 13.16 1.12
N GLU A 91 -3.14 13.61 -0.09
CA GLU A 91 -3.63 14.99 -0.34
C GLU A 91 -5.02 15.27 0.27
N LYS A 92 -5.76 14.25 0.69
CA LYS A 92 -7.07 14.40 1.35
C LYS A 92 -7.00 14.70 2.84
N THR A 93 -5.80 14.94 3.38
CA THR A 93 -5.56 15.06 4.83
C THR A 93 -5.41 16.52 5.31
N GLU A 94 -5.76 17.51 4.48
CA GLU A 94 -5.81 18.94 4.83
C GLU A 94 -7.23 19.52 4.77
#